data_AF-A0A940KGC7-F1
#
_entry.id   AF-A0A940KGC7-F1
#
_cell.length_a   1.000
_cell.length_b   1.000
_cell.length_c   1.000
_cell.angle_alpha   90.00
_cell.angle_beta   90.00
_cell.angle_gamma   90.00
#
_symmetry.space_group_name_H-M   'P 1'
#
loop_
_entity.id
_entity.type
_entity.pdbx_description
1 polymer ?
#
loop_
_entity_poly.entity_id
_entity_poly.type
_entity_poly.pdbx_seq_one_letter_code
_entity_poly.pdbx_strand_id
1 'polypeptide(L)'
;MFELIYKLDVCIAVSDVARTKGFSYATALPKEAAVFKVEELFHPALEKPVANSIGLSRGNNLIFLTGANMAGKSTFMKSVGIAAYLAHMGFPVAAREMQ
;
A
#
# COMPACT_ATOMS: atom_id res chain seq x y z
N MET A 1 -27.62 -15.79 -2.22
CA MET A 1 -27.68 -15.20 -3.58
C MET A 1 -27.21 -13.75 -3.59
N PHE A 2 -27.80 -12.83 -2.81
CA PHE A 2 -27.37 -11.42 -2.77
C PHE A 2 -25.92 -11.20 -2.31
N GLU A 3 -25.41 -11.97 -1.33
CA GLU A 3 -24.02 -11.85 -0.87
C GLU A 3 -22.98 -12.09 -1.97
N LEU A 4 -23.23 -13.06 -2.86
CA LEU A 4 -22.35 -13.32 -4.00
C LEU A 4 -22.35 -12.14 -4.98
N ILE A 5 -23.51 -11.54 -5.23
CA ILE A 5 -23.66 -10.37 -6.08
C ILE A 5 -22.89 -9.19 -5.50
N TYR A 6 -23.01 -8.94 -4.19
CA TYR A 6 -22.29 -7.85 -3.52
C TYR A 6 -20.76 -8.05 -3.53
N LYS A 7 -20.29 -9.28 -3.29
CA LYS A 7 -18.86 -9.59 -3.37
C LYS A 7 -18.32 -9.38 -4.79
N LEU A 8 -19.06 -9.83 -5.79
CA LEU A 8 -18.69 -9.64 -7.19
C LEU A 8 -18.63 -8.15 -7.56
N ASP A 9 -19.62 -7.37 -7.15
CA ASP A 9 -19.66 -5.91 -7.38
C ASP A 9 -18.44 -5.21 -6.78
N VAL A 10 -18.10 -5.54 -5.52
CA VAL A 10 -16.88 -5.02 -4.87
C VAL A 10 -15.63 -5.43 -5.64
N CYS A 11 -15.49 -6.70 -6.05
CA CYS A 11 -14.32 -7.17 -6.81
C CYS A 11 -14.17 -6.42 -8.14
N ILE A 12 -15.28 -6.16 -8.84
CA ILE A 12 -15.28 -5.40 -10.11
C ILE A 12 -14.83 -3.96 -9.86
N ALA A 13 -15.45 -3.27 -8.90
CA ALA A 13 -15.12 -1.88 -8.58
C ALA A 13 -13.65 -1.73 -8.16
N VAL A 14 -13.17 -2.62 -7.30
CA VAL A 14 -11.78 -2.63 -6.82
C VAL A 14 -10.80 -2.90 -7.97
N SER A 15 -11.11 -3.84 -8.86
CA SER A 15 -10.27 -4.14 -10.02
C SER A 15 -10.20 -2.99 -11.01
N ASP A 16 -11.30 -2.26 -11.20
CA ASP A 16 -11.34 -1.08 -12.07
C ASP A 16 -10.50 0.07 -11.48
N VAL A 17 -10.60 0.32 -10.17
CA VAL A 17 -9.72 1.26 -9.46
C VAL A 17 -8.25 0.85 -9.63
N ALA A 18 -7.93 -0.44 -9.49
CA ALA A 18 -6.57 -0.94 -9.65
C ALA A 18 -6.00 -0.58 -11.03
N ARG A 19 -6.77 -0.88 -12.08
CA ARG A 19 -6.37 -0.66 -13.47
C ARG A 19 -6.26 0.82 -13.83
N THR A 20 -7.24 1.63 -13.40
CA THR A 20 -7.31 3.05 -13.76
C THR A 20 -6.28 3.89 -13.02
N LYS A 21 -5.93 3.52 -11.78
CA LYS A 21 -4.95 4.24 -10.95
C LYS A 21 -3.55 3.63 -11.01
N GLY A 22 -3.38 2.47 -11.66
CA GLY A 22 -2.10 1.77 -11.73
C GLY A 22 -1.65 1.20 -10.39
N PHE A 23 -2.59 0.75 -9.56
CA PHE A 23 -2.28 0.12 -8.27
C PHE A 23 -1.91 -1.36 -8.48
N SER A 24 -1.07 -1.89 -7.60
CA SER A 24 -0.63 -3.30 -7.63
C SER A 24 -1.23 -4.09 -6.47
N TYR A 25 -1.34 -5.41 -6.59
CA TYR A 25 -1.76 -6.26 -5.47
C TYR A 25 -0.54 -6.69 -4.66
N ALA A 26 -0.64 -6.62 -3.34
CA ALA A 26 0.42 -7.06 -2.44
C ALA A 26 0.55 -8.59 -2.46
N THR A 27 1.79 -9.07 -2.34
CA THR A 27 2.08 -10.50 -2.17
C THR A 27 2.14 -10.84 -0.69
N ALA A 28 1.18 -11.61 -0.18
CA ALA A 28 1.21 -12.04 1.21
C ALA A 28 2.30 -13.09 1.45
N LEU A 29 3.19 -12.82 2.41
CA LEU A 29 4.24 -13.75 2.84
C LEU A 29 3.88 -14.46 4.15
N PRO A 30 4.47 -15.63 4.42
CA PRO A 30 4.37 -16.27 5.74
C PRO A 30 4.88 -15.35 6.84
N LYS A 31 4.27 -15.43 8.03
CA LYS A 31 4.60 -14.58 9.19
C LYS A 31 6.08 -14.66 9.57
N GLU A 32 6.69 -15.82 9.36
CA GLU A 32 8.08 -16.12 9.71
C GLU A 32 9.08 -15.27 8.92
N ALA A 33 8.72 -14.91 7.66
CA ALA A 33 9.54 -14.07 6.80
C ALA A 33 9.79 -12.70 7.43
N ALA A 34 8.78 -12.14 8.12
CA ALA A 34 8.86 -10.86 8.81
C ALA A 34 9.45 -9.75 7.92
N VAL A 35 8.92 -9.66 6.70
CA VAL A 35 9.26 -8.67 5.68
C VAL A 35 8.09 -7.71 5.51
N PHE A 36 8.40 -6.44 5.33
CA PHE A 36 7.48 -5.44 4.79
C PHE A 36 8.28 -4.62 3.79
N LYS A 37 8.08 -4.86 2.50
CA LYS A 37 8.80 -4.19 1.42
C LYS A 37 7.82 -3.59 0.44
N VAL A 38 7.99 -2.32 0.13
CA VAL A 38 7.19 -1.60 -0.84
C VAL A 38 8.10 -0.80 -1.76
N GLU A 39 7.88 -0.95 -3.06
CA GLU A 39 8.56 -0.18 -4.10
C GLU A 39 7.65 0.89 -4.69
N GLU A 40 8.17 2.11 -4.78
CA GLU A 40 7.46 3.27 -5.34
C GLU A 40 6.09 3.53 -4.68
N LEU A 41 6.03 3.53 -3.34
CA LEU A 41 4.82 3.87 -2.59
C LEU A 41 4.42 5.32 -2.81
N PHE A 42 3.15 5.58 -3.03
CA PHE A 42 2.61 6.94 -3.05
C PHE A 42 1.29 7.07 -2.29
N HIS A 43 0.95 8.30 -1.93
CA HIS A 43 -0.33 8.58 -1.27
C HIS A 43 -1.46 8.57 -2.31
N PRO A 44 -2.49 7.72 -2.19
CA PRO A 44 -3.50 7.53 -3.24
C PRO A 44 -4.37 8.75 -3.52
N ALA A 45 -4.50 9.67 -2.57
CA ALA A 45 -5.31 10.87 -2.70
C ALA A 45 -4.55 12.10 -3.25
N LEU A 46 -3.27 11.97 -3.60
CA LEU A 46 -2.49 13.07 -4.19
C LEU A 46 -2.52 13.02 -5.72
N GLU A 47 -2.70 14.17 -6.36
CA GLU A 47 -2.69 14.28 -7.83
C GLU A 47 -1.28 14.11 -8.43
N LYS A 48 -0.27 14.67 -7.75
CA LYS A 48 1.14 14.62 -8.18
C LYS A 48 2.02 14.11 -7.03
N PRO A 49 1.89 12.83 -6.67
CA PRO A 49 2.67 12.29 -5.56
C PRO A 49 4.15 12.12 -5.94
N VAL A 50 4.99 12.16 -4.92
CA VAL A 50 6.38 11.68 -5.02
C VAL A 50 6.42 10.28 -4.42
N ALA A 51 6.84 9.30 -5.21
CA ALA A 51 6.93 7.91 -4.80
C ALA A 51 8.14 7.67 -3.88
N ASN A 52 8.00 6.80 -2.88
CA ASN A 52 9.06 6.45 -1.94
C ASN A 52 9.10 4.93 -1.74
N SER A 53 10.28 4.32 -1.80
CA SER A 53 10.46 2.90 -1.47
C SER A 53 10.86 2.72 -0.01
N ILE A 54 10.44 1.61 0.58
CA ILE A 54 10.68 1.27 1.98
C ILE A 54 10.84 -0.24 2.13
N GLY A 55 11.81 -0.67 2.94
CA GLY A 55 12.03 -2.07 3.28
C GLY A 55 12.27 -2.23 4.77
N LEU A 56 11.46 -3.06 5.41
CA LEU A 56 11.61 -3.51 6.78
C LEU A 56 11.80 -5.03 6.79
N SER A 57 12.68 -5.49 7.67
CA SER A 57 12.96 -6.92 7.89
C SER A 57 13.23 -7.19 9.36
N ARG A 58 13.34 -8.45 9.77
CA ARG A 58 13.68 -8.85 11.15
C ARG A 58 14.86 -8.09 11.77
N GLY A 59 15.91 -7.81 11.00
CA GLY A 59 17.10 -7.08 11.45
C GLY A 59 17.05 -5.56 11.25
N ASN A 60 16.06 -5.06 10.52
CA ASN A 60 15.89 -3.64 10.20
C ASN A 60 14.38 -3.31 10.21
N ASN A 61 13.80 -3.22 11.40
CA ASN A 61 12.36 -3.06 11.62
C ASN A 61 11.97 -1.66 12.14
N LEU A 62 12.93 -0.72 12.18
CA LEU A 62 12.74 0.63 12.69
C LEU A 62 13.22 1.66 11.68
N ILE A 63 12.40 2.67 11.43
CA ILE A 63 12.74 3.79 10.55
C ILE A 63 12.75 5.08 11.36
N PHE A 64 13.88 5.78 11.30
CA PHE A 64 14.03 7.13 11.82
C PHE A 64 13.67 8.14 10.73
N LEU A 65 12.45 8.66 10.78
CA LEU A 65 11.97 9.64 9.81
C LEU A 65 12.26 11.06 10.32
N THR A 66 13.34 11.66 9.82
CA THR A 66 13.77 13.02 10.17
C THR A 66 13.55 13.99 9.00
N GLY A 67 13.65 15.30 9.26
CA GLY A 67 13.56 16.33 8.22
C GLY A 67 12.69 17.53 8.63
N ALA A 68 12.71 18.59 7.81
CA ALA A 68 11.97 19.82 8.06
C ALA A 68 10.46 19.61 8.15
N ASN A 69 9.76 20.53 8.82
CA ASN A 69 8.30 20.59 8.76
C ASN A 69 7.86 20.76 7.29
N MET A 70 6.74 20.14 6.94
CA MET A 70 6.18 20.09 5.56
C MET A 70 6.99 19.29 4.52
N ALA A 71 8.07 18.60 4.89
CA ALA A 71 8.81 17.69 4.00
C ALA A 71 8.06 16.40 3.61
N GLY A 72 6.74 16.33 3.82
CA GLY A 72 5.92 15.16 3.47
C GLY A 72 6.01 13.98 4.44
N LYS A 73 6.68 14.10 5.59
CA LYS A 73 6.83 13.02 6.59
C LYS A 73 5.51 12.38 7.01
N SER A 74 4.52 13.19 7.38
CA SER A 74 3.19 12.70 7.78
C SER A 74 2.44 12.04 6.61
N THR A 75 2.61 12.57 5.39
CA THR A 75 2.03 11.99 4.17
C THR A 75 2.64 10.62 3.89
N PHE A 76 3.95 10.48 4.03
CA PHE A 76 4.64 9.20 3.89
C PHE A 76 4.13 8.17 4.90
N MET A 77 4.08 8.52 6.19
CA MET A 77 3.55 7.62 7.24
C MET A 77 2.10 7.20 6.97
N LYS A 78 1.25 8.13 6.53
CA LYS A 78 -0.14 7.81 6.13
C LYS A 78 -0.18 6.88 4.93
N SER A 79 0.68 7.09 3.94
CA SER A 79 0.76 6.23 2.74
C SER A 79 1.11 4.80 3.13
N VAL A 80 2.10 4.62 4.02
CA VAL A 80 2.49 3.30 4.54
C VAL A 80 1.33 2.63 5.28
N GLY A 81 0.64 3.36 6.15
CA GLY A 81 -0.51 2.84 6.89
C GLY A 81 -1.69 2.44 5.99
N ILE A 82 -2.01 3.26 4.99
CA ILE A 82 -3.07 2.97 4.01
C ILE A 82 -2.70 1.73 3.18
N ALA A 83 -1.47 1.63 2.68
CA ALA A 83 -1.02 0.48 1.91
C ALA A 83 -1.09 -0.82 2.72
N ALA A 84 -0.62 -0.80 3.97
CA ALA A 84 -0.72 -1.96 4.87
C ALA A 84 -2.19 -2.38 5.10
N TYR A 85 -3.08 -1.41 5.35
CA TYR A 85 -4.50 -1.68 5.55
C TYR A 85 -5.17 -2.29 4.31
N LEU A 86 -4.95 -1.69 3.13
CA LEU A 86 -5.48 -2.19 1.86
C LEU A 86 -4.94 -3.59 1.52
N ALA A 87 -3.63 -3.82 1.70
CA ALA A 87 -3.02 -5.13 1.48
C ALA A 87 -3.66 -6.22 2.35
N HIS A 88 -3.91 -5.93 3.63
CA HIS A 88 -4.57 -6.88 4.53
C HIS A 88 -6.04 -7.14 4.20
N MET A 89 -6.72 -6.20 3.54
CA MET A 89 -8.07 -6.43 2.99
C MET A 89 -8.07 -7.23 1.68
N GLY A 90 -6.90 -7.49 1.08
CA GLY A 90 -6.78 -8.09 -0.25
C GLY A 90 -7.05 -7.11 -1.39
N PHE A 91 -6.98 -5.81 -1.11
CA PHE A 91 -7.21 -4.75 -2.08
C PHE A 91 -5.88 -4.28 -2.70
N PRO A 92 -5.93 -3.68 -3.91
CA PRO A 92 -4.76 -3.15 -4.57
C PRO A 92 -4.22 -1.93 -3.80
N VAL A 93 -2.91 -1.77 -3.80
CA VAL A 93 -2.16 -0.73 -3.10
C VAL A 93 -1.54 0.26 -4.08
N ALA A 94 -1.43 1.52 -3.65
CA ALA A 94 -0.82 2.62 -4.40
C ALA A 94 0.72 2.52 -4.40
N ALA A 95 1.24 1.47 -5.02
CA ALA A 95 2.66 1.17 -5.15
C ALA A 95 2.92 0.36 -6.42
N ARG A 96 4.18 0.31 -6.87
CA ARG A 96 4.59 -0.55 -8.00
C ARG A 96 4.63 -2.02 -7.59
N GLU A 97 5.12 -2.29 -6.38
CA GLU A 97 5.23 -3.64 -5.82
C GLU A 97 5.15 -3.59 -4.29
N MET A 98 4.55 -4.61 -3.67
CA MET A 98 4.46 -4.75 -2.21
C MET A 98 4.52 -6.21 -1.78
N GLN A 99 5.28 -6.50 -0.73
CA GLN A 99 5.44 -7.82 -0.10
C GLN A 99 5.48 -7.70 1.44
#